data_AF-A7B520-F1
#
_entry.id   AF-A7B520-F1
#
_cell.length_a   1.000
_cell.length_b   1.000
_cell.length_c   1.000
_cell.angle_alpha   90.00
_cell.angle_beta   90.00
_cell.angle_gamma   90.00
#
_symmetry.space_group_name_H-M   'P 1'
#
loop_
_entity.id
_entity.type
_entity.pdbx_description
1 polymer ?
#
loop_
_entity_poly.entity_id
_entity_poly.type
_entity_poly.pdbx_seq_one_letter_code
_entity_poly.pdbx_strand_id
1 'polypeptide(L)'
;MRVGKGCIIFAPGVIQQSLTHPVKDNIKFRFKMEERHMARIAGVDLPRDKRVEIGLTYIYGIGKTSAIRILADAGVDPDTRVRDLTQDDVKKISEVIDETQVVEGDLRREIQLNIKRLKEIGCYRGIRHRKGLPVRGQKTKTNARTCKGPKRTVANKKK
;
A
#
# COMPACT_ATOMS: atom_id res chain seq x y z
N MET A 1 -8.16 -10.57 58.62
CA MET A 1 -7.15 -10.58 59.70
C MET A 1 -5.98 -11.42 59.19
N ARG A 2 -4.85 -10.87 58.69
CA ARG A 2 -3.69 -10.34 59.45
C ARG A 2 -3.48 -11.22 60.70
N VAL A 3 -2.40 -11.96 60.93
CA VAL A 3 -0.95 -11.65 60.96
C VAL A 3 -0.25 -13.03 61.09
N GLY A 4 0.79 -13.45 60.36
CA GLY A 4 2.20 -13.04 60.46
C GLY A 4 2.98 -13.87 61.51
N LYS A 5 4.30 -14.03 61.28
CA LYS A 5 5.40 -14.69 62.05
C LYS A 5 5.89 -15.98 61.36
N GLY A 6 7.13 -16.18 60.93
CA GLY A 6 8.41 -15.52 61.23
C GLY A 6 9.35 -16.52 61.94
N CYS A 7 10.49 -16.86 61.31
CA CYS A 7 11.77 -17.43 61.81
C CYS A 7 12.31 -18.50 60.84
N ILE A 8 13.33 -18.25 59.99
CA ILE A 8 14.80 -18.26 60.22
C ILE A 8 15.23 -19.66 60.76
N ILE A 9 16.13 -20.47 60.16
CA ILE A 9 17.62 -20.40 60.26
C ILE A 9 18.27 -21.58 59.44
N PHE A 10 19.31 -21.25 58.66
CA PHE A 10 20.55 -21.97 58.23
C PHE A 10 20.63 -23.50 57.95
N ALA A 11 21.23 -23.85 56.79
CA ALA A 11 22.52 -24.59 56.74
C ALA A 11 23.17 -24.55 55.32
N PRO A 12 24.50 -24.34 55.21
CA PRO A 12 25.29 -24.42 53.97
C PRO A 12 25.94 -25.81 53.79
N GLY A 13 25.98 -26.36 52.56
CA GLY A 13 26.57 -27.67 52.30
C GLY A 13 26.61 -28.09 50.83
N VAL A 14 27.76 -27.77 50.23
CA VAL A 14 28.39 -28.05 48.92
C VAL A 14 28.00 -29.33 48.13
N ILE A 15 28.20 -29.23 46.80
CA ILE A 15 28.72 -30.20 45.79
C ILE A 15 27.69 -30.60 44.69
N GLN A 16 27.81 -29.98 43.50
CA GLN A 16 28.24 -30.63 42.24
C GLN A 16 28.09 -29.69 41.04
N GLN A 17 29.15 -29.65 40.22
CA GLN A 17 29.21 -28.98 38.92
C GLN A 17 28.27 -29.67 37.93
N SER A 18 27.55 -28.90 37.10
CA SER A 18 27.54 -29.08 35.64
C SER A 18 26.61 -28.09 34.93
N LEU A 19 27.19 -27.43 33.92
CA LEU A 19 26.58 -26.96 32.67
C LEU A 19 25.69 -25.70 32.71
N THR A 20 26.27 -24.62 32.16
CA THR A 20 25.70 -23.72 31.13
C THR A 20 24.16 -23.73 31.03
N HIS A 21 23.45 -22.62 31.20
CA HIS A 21 23.46 -21.43 30.36
C HIS A 21 23.06 -20.20 31.20
N PRO A 22 23.67 -19.03 30.99
CA PRO A 22 23.18 -17.81 31.61
C PRO A 22 21.80 -17.46 31.02
N VAL A 23 20.82 -17.24 31.89
CA VAL A 23 19.52 -16.64 31.60
C VAL A 23 19.77 -15.19 31.15
N LYS A 24 20.20 -15.02 29.89
CA LYS A 24 20.42 -13.72 29.26
C LYS A 24 19.20 -13.36 28.41
N ASP A 25 18.46 -12.38 28.93
CA ASP A 25 17.87 -11.30 28.16
C ASP A 25 16.72 -11.64 27.19
N ASN A 26 15.66 -12.23 27.73
CA ASN A 26 14.34 -12.25 27.08
C ASN A 26 13.64 -10.87 26.99
N ILE A 27 14.35 -9.77 27.28
CA ILE A 27 13.83 -8.39 27.16
C ILE A 27 14.46 -7.65 25.96
N LYS A 28 15.58 -8.14 25.40
CA LYS A 28 16.11 -7.62 24.11
C LYS A 28 15.50 -8.30 22.88
N PHE A 29 14.92 -9.49 23.02
CA PHE A 29 14.33 -10.24 21.90
C PHE A 29 13.00 -9.66 21.37
N ARG A 30 12.35 -8.77 22.13
CA ARG A 30 11.15 -8.03 21.69
C ARG A 30 11.48 -6.68 21.04
N PHE A 31 12.74 -6.27 21.10
CA PHE A 31 13.26 -5.01 20.56
C PHE A 31 14.13 -5.23 19.32
N LYS A 32 13.87 -6.30 18.56
CA LYS A 32 14.22 -6.38 17.14
C LYS A 32 12.96 -6.15 16.29
N MET A 33 12.18 -5.16 16.70
CA MET A 33 11.14 -4.55 15.89
C MET A 33 11.85 -3.75 14.80
N GLU A 34 11.71 -4.26 13.57
CA GLU A 34 11.63 -3.44 12.37
C GLU A 34 12.93 -2.81 11.84
N GLU A 35 13.88 -3.63 11.38
CA GLU A 35 14.55 -3.32 10.10
C GLU A 35 13.52 -3.50 8.97
N ARG A 36 12.49 -2.64 8.99
CA ARG A 36 11.35 -2.68 8.08
C ARG A 36 11.82 -2.12 6.75
N HIS A 37 12.27 -2.99 5.84
CA HIS A 37 12.51 -2.62 4.44
C HIS A 37 11.24 -2.07 3.82
N MET A 38 11.02 -0.76 3.89
CA MET A 38 9.93 -0.09 3.18
C MET A 38 10.33 -0.17 1.71
N ALA A 39 9.76 -1.14 0.98
CA ALA A 39 9.83 -1.14 -0.46
C ALA A 39 8.95 0.01 -0.95
N ARG A 40 9.52 1.21 -0.96
CA ARG A 40 8.94 2.39 -1.57
C ARG A 40 9.38 2.39 -3.02
N ILE A 41 8.45 2.08 -3.90
CA ILE A 41 8.69 1.95 -5.34
C ILE A 41 7.92 3.08 -6.03
N ALA A 42 8.59 3.85 -6.89
CA ALA A 42 8.00 4.98 -7.63
C ALA A 42 7.23 6.00 -6.76
N GLY A 43 7.70 6.25 -5.54
CA GLY A 43 7.10 7.22 -4.63
C GLY A 43 5.90 6.73 -3.82
N VAL A 44 5.46 5.48 -4.01
CA VAL A 44 4.35 4.83 -3.30
C VAL A 44 4.85 3.72 -2.39
N ASP A 45 4.27 3.62 -1.19
CA ASP A 45 4.58 2.57 -0.22
C ASP A 45 3.76 1.30 -0.50
N LEU A 46 4.44 0.18 -0.75
CA LEU A 46 3.76 -1.09 -1.03
C LEU A 46 3.37 -1.85 0.26
N PRO A 47 2.19 -2.52 0.29
CA PRO A 47 1.81 -3.38 1.40
C PRO A 47 2.71 -4.63 1.48
N ARG A 48 3.28 -4.87 2.66
CA ARG A 48 4.36 -5.85 2.90
C ARG A 48 3.91 -7.31 2.85
N ASP A 49 2.66 -7.59 3.19
CA ASP A 49 2.16 -8.95 3.36
C ASP A 49 1.72 -9.61 2.05
N LYS A 50 1.76 -8.87 0.94
CA LYS A 50 1.31 -9.34 -0.37
C LYS A 50 2.46 -9.85 -1.22
N ARG A 51 2.10 -10.68 -2.21
CA ARG A 51 2.99 -11.08 -3.30
C ARG A 51 3.37 -9.87 -4.13
N VAL A 52 4.57 -9.86 -4.70
CA VAL A 52 5.10 -8.70 -5.46
C VAL A 52 4.20 -8.38 -6.66
N GLU A 53 3.67 -9.38 -7.37
CA GLU A 53 2.74 -9.19 -8.49
C GLU A 53 1.55 -8.30 -8.09
N ILE A 54 0.91 -8.60 -6.96
CA ILE A 54 -0.25 -7.84 -6.46
C ILE A 54 0.21 -6.53 -5.82
N GLY A 55 1.38 -6.53 -5.17
CA GLY A 55 1.99 -5.35 -4.58
C GLY A 55 2.16 -4.21 -5.59
N LEU A 56 2.67 -4.53 -6.80
CA LEU A 56 2.86 -3.54 -7.86
C LEU A 56 1.56 -2.93 -8.38
N THR A 57 0.43 -3.67 -8.33
CA THR A 57 -0.87 -3.13 -8.77
C THR A 57 -1.44 -2.03 -7.88
N TYR A 58 -0.84 -1.78 -6.71
CA TYR A 58 -1.18 -0.63 -5.89
C TYR A 58 -0.71 0.69 -6.49
N ILE A 59 0.29 0.63 -7.37
CA ILE A 59 0.80 1.78 -8.09
C ILE A 59 -0.17 2.12 -9.23
N TYR A 60 -0.65 3.35 -9.27
CA TYR A 60 -1.56 3.87 -10.28
C TYR A 60 -0.90 3.87 -11.66
N GLY A 61 -1.53 3.13 -12.58
CA GLY A 61 -1.01 2.92 -13.94
C GLY A 61 -0.54 1.48 -14.18
N ILE A 62 -0.24 0.74 -13.10
CA ILE A 62 0.23 -0.65 -13.20
C ILE A 62 -0.93 -1.62 -12.94
N GLY A 63 -1.24 -2.43 -13.94
CA GLY A 63 -2.18 -3.55 -13.84
C GLY A 63 -1.47 -4.90 -13.63
N LYS A 64 -2.24 -5.98 -13.47
CA LYS A 64 -1.70 -7.34 -13.30
C LYS A 64 -0.81 -7.78 -14.47
N THR A 65 -1.28 -7.56 -15.70
CA THR A 65 -0.54 -7.91 -16.91
C THR A 65 0.76 -7.13 -17.05
N SER A 66 0.73 -5.85 -16.67
CA SER A 66 1.93 -5.00 -16.66
C SER A 66 2.90 -5.46 -15.58
N ALA A 67 2.42 -5.78 -14.37
CA ALA A 67 3.24 -6.26 -13.28
C ALA A 67 3.98 -7.56 -13.62
N ILE A 68 3.30 -8.54 -14.24
CA ILE A 68 3.93 -9.79 -14.68
C ILE A 68 5.04 -9.52 -15.70
N ARG A 69 4.82 -8.60 -16.65
CA ARG A 69 5.84 -8.22 -17.64
C ARG A 69 7.05 -7.56 -16.98
N ILE A 70 6.81 -6.58 -16.10
CA ILE A 70 7.86 -5.88 -15.36
C ILE A 70 8.69 -6.86 -14.53
N LEU A 71 8.05 -7.84 -13.88
CA LEU A 71 8.75 -8.85 -13.08
C LEU A 71 9.55 -9.83 -13.93
N ALA A 72 9.04 -10.20 -15.12
CA ALA A 72 9.78 -11.02 -16.07
C ALA A 72 11.02 -10.28 -16.59
N ASP A 73 10.90 -9.00 -16.90
CA ASP A 73 12.00 -8.16 -17.38
C ASP A 73 13.04 -7.90 -16.27
N ALA A 74 12.59 -7.70 -15.02
CA ALA A 74 13.47 -7.53 -13.87
C ALA A 74 14.12 -8.84 -13.37
N GLY A 75 13.63 -10.01 -13.82
CA GLY A 75 14.10 -11.33 -13.38
C GLY A 75 13.75 -11.65 -11.93
N VAL A 76 12.66 -11.07 -11.40
CA VAL A 76 12.22 -11.27 -10.01
C VAL A 76 11.07 -12.27 -9.97
N ASP A 77 11.13 -13.22 -9.05
CA ASP A 77 10.07 -14.22 -8.89
C ASP A 77 8.77 -13.58 -8.35
N PRO A 78 7.61 -13.83 -8.99
CA PRO A 78 6.34 -13.18 -8.65
C PRO A 78 5.69 -13.70 -7.37
N ASP A 79 6.06 -14.89 -6.89
CA ASP A 79 5.51 -15.50 -5.67
C ASP A 79 6.21 -14.99 -4.40
N THR A 80 7.36 -14.32 -4.56
CA THR A 80 8.02 -13.63 -3.47
C THR A 80 7.11 -12.59 -2.84
N ARG A 81 7.30 -12.35 -1.54
CA ARG A 81 6.56 -11.32 -0.81
C ARG A 81 7.35 -10.01 -0.84
N VAL A 82 6.63 -8.90 -0.80
CA VAL A 82 7.24 -7.55 -0.79
C VAL A 82 8.23 -7.35 0.37
N ARG A 83 8.02 -8.04 1.50
CA ARG A 83 8.94 -7.99 2.65
C ARG A 83 10.32 -8.62 2.38
N ASP A 84 10.38 -9.57 1.46
CA ASP A 84 11.57 -10.39 1.18
C ASP A 84 12.35 -9.85 -0.04
N LEU A 85 11.94 -8.69 -0.58
CA LEU A 85 12.61 -8.01 -1.69
C LEU A 85 13.96 -7.45 -1.27
N THR A 86 14.98 -7.71 -2.09
CA THR A 86 16.30 -7.08 -1.92
C THR A 86 16.32 -5.66 -2.47
N GLN A 87 17.28 -4.84 -2.04
CA GLN A 87 17.42 -3.46 -2.56
C GLN A 87 17.75 -3.42 -4.05
N ASP A 88 18.46 -4.43 -4.55
CA ASP A 88 18.84 -4.52 -5.96
C ASP A 88 17.62 -4.85 -6.82
N ASP A 89 16.74 -5.73 -6.35
CA ASP A 89 15.48 -6.02 -7.05
C ASP A 89 14.57 -4.80 -7.11
N VAL A 90 14.52 -4.01 -6.03
CA VAL A 90 13.75 -2.75 -6.01
C VAL A 90 14.28 -1.74 -7.03
N LYS A 91 15.60 -1.64 -7.19
CA LYS A 91 16.22 -0.76 -8.21
C LYS A 91 15.89 -1.23 -9.62
N LYS A 92 16.08 -2.52 -9.93
CA LYS A 92 15.74 -3.10 -11.23
C LYS A 92 14.28 -2.87 -11.59
N ILE A 93 13.37 -3.12 -10.64
CA ILE A 93 11.94 -2.89 -10.85
C ILE A 93 11.67 -1.40 -11.12
N SER A 94 12.35 -0.49 -10.42
CA SER A 94 12.17 0.96 -10.61
C SER A 94 12.66 1.40 -11.99
N GLU A 95 13.83 0.93 -12.42
CA GLU A 95 14.39 1.22 -13.75
C GLU A 95 13.45 0.73 -14.86
N VAL A 96 12.97 -0.51 -14.77
CA VAL A 96 12.01 -1.06 -15.75
C VAL A 96 10.70 -0.27 -15.77
N ILE A 97 10.22 0.19 -14.61
CA ILE A 97 9.00 1.01 -14.52
C ILE A 97 9.19 2.36 -15.22
N ASP A 98 10.30 3.05 -14.95
CA ASP A 98 10.61 4.35 -15.53
C ASP A 98 10.76 4.28 -17.06
N GLU A 99 11.29 3.17 -17.59
CA GLU A 99 11.42 2.96 -19.04
C GLU A 99 10.10 2.59 -19.72
N THR A 100 9.30 1.72 -19.12
CA THR A 100 8.13 1.15 -19.81
C THR A 100 6.86 1.99 -19.69
N GLN A 101 6.63 2.70 -18.57
CA GLN A 101 5.31 3.25 -18.27
C GLN A 101 5.37 4.65 -17.63
N VAL A 102 4.40 5.48 -18.01
CA VAL A 102 4.11 6.74 -17.29
C VAL A 102 3.24 6.40 -16.10
N VAL A 103 3.75 6.67 -14.89
CA VAL A 103 3.15 6.17 -13.65
C VAL A 103 2.69 7.32 -12.73
N GLU A 104 1.67 7.04 -11.92
CA GLU A 104 1.18 7.90 -10.84
C GLU A 104 0.87 9.34 -11.25
N GLY A 105 1.73 10.28 -10.86
CA GLY A 105 1.49 11.72 -10.97
C GLY A 105 1.39 12.17 -12.40
N ASP A 106 2.23 11.63 -13.27
CA ASP A 106 2.30 12.07 -14.67
C ASP A 106 1.13 11.54 -15.48
N LEU A 107 0.73 10.27 -15.26
CA LEU A 107 -0.47 9.72 -15.88
C LEU A 107 -1.74 10.49 -15.44
N ARG A 108 -1.82 10.88 -14.17
CA ARG A 108 -2.94 11.71 -13.66
C ARG A 108 -2.95 13.09 -14.29
N ARG A 109 -1.78 13.74 -14.42
CA ARG A 109 -1.64 15.05 -15.06
C ARG A 109 -2.05 14.99 -16.53
N GLU A 110 -1.57 13.99 -17.26
CA GLU A 110 -1.90 13.79 -18.67
C GLU A 110 -3.41 13.61 -18.87
N ILE A 111 -4.05 12.75 -18.07
CA ILE A 111 -5.51 12.55 -18.12
C ILE A 111 -6.25 13.86 -17.82
N GLN A 112 -5.81 14.63 -16.84
CA GLN A 112 -6.41 15.93 -16.52
C GLN A 112 -6.27 16.93 -17.66
N LEU A 113 -5.10 17.00 -18.29
CA LEU A 113 -4.84 17.85 -19.46
C LEU A 113 -5.72 17.44 -20.64
N ASN A 114 -5.85 16.14 -20.90
CA ASN A 114 -6.73 15.62 -21.94
C ASN A 114 -8.20 16.01 -21.68
N ILE A 115 -8.68 15.92 -20.44
CA ILE A 115 -10.04 16.35 -20.07
C ILE A 115 -10.19 17.88 -20.19
N LYS A 116 -9.19 18.65 -19.78
CA LYS A 116 -9.18 20.12 -19.88
C LYS A 116 -9.25 20.56 -21.34
N ARG A 117 -8.43 19.98 -22.20
CA ARG A 117 -8.46 20.16 -23.66
C ARG A 117 -9.85 19.89 -24.24
N LEU A 118 -10.49 18.77 -23.87
CA LEU A 118 -11.84 18.46 -24.34
C LEU A 118 -12.88 19.50 -23.92
N LYS A 119 -12.74 20.08 -22.72
CA LYS A 119 -13.63 21.14 -22.21
C LYS A 119 -13.41 22.46 -22.96
N GLU A 120 -12.16 22.83 -23.23
CA GLU A 120 -11.79 24.05 -23.96
C GLU A 120 -12.28 24.02 -25.41
N ILE A 121 -12.14 22.88 -26.09
CA ILE A 121 -12.66 22.68 -27.45
C ILE A 121 -14.19 22.81 -27.50
N GLY A 122 -14.90 22.53 -26.40
CA GLY A 122 -16.36 22.62 -26.36
C GLY A 122 -17.09 21.45 -27.03
N CYS A 123 -16.40 20.35 -27.35
CA CYS A 123 -17.02 19.15 -27.91
C CYS A 123 -18.08 18.55 -26.97
N TYR A 124 -18.99 17.72 -27.52
CA TYR A 124 -20.04 17.07 -26.71
C TYR A 124 -19.46 16.34 -25.49
N ARG A 125 -18.35 15.61 -25.65
CA ARG A 125 -17.65 14.93 -24.55
C ARG A 125 -17.20 15.90 -23.46
N GLY A 126 -16.59 17.03 -23.84
CA GLY A 126 -16.15 18.08 -22.92
C GLY A 126 -17.30 18.70 -22.13
N ILE A 127 -18.42 19.00 -22.79
CA ILE A 127 -19.62 19.52 -22.13
C ILE A 127 -20.15 18.53 -21.09
N ARG A 128 -20.14 17.22 -21.40
CA ARG A 128 -20.57 16.16 -20.47
C ARG A 128 -19.62 16.03 -19.28
N HIS A 129 -18.31 16.11 -19.50
CA HIS A 129 -17.31 16.18 -18.42
C HIS A 129 -17.49 17.41 -17.53
N ARG A 130 -17.85 18.58 -18.10
CA ARG A 130 -18.17 19.79 -17.33
C ARG A 130 -19.45 19.63 -16.49
N LYS A 131 -20.46 18.95 -17.03
CA LYS A 131 -21.75 18.71 -16.36
C LYS A 131 -21.75 17.51 -15.40
N GLY A 132 -20.65 16.75 -15.29
CA GLY A 132 -20.58 15.55 -14.45
C GLY A 132 -21.54 14.43 -14.92
N LEU A 133 -21.72 14.29 -16.23
CA LEU A 133 -22.60 13.28 -16.82
C LEU A 133 -21.80 12.20 -17.55
N PRO A 134 -22.35 10.97 -17.66
CA PRO A 134 -21.77 9.93 -18.52
C PRO A 134 -21.52 10.45 -19.95
N VAL A 135 -20.35 10.11 -20.48
CA VAL A 135 -19.78 10.69 -21.71
C VAL A 135 -20.11 9.83 -22.95
N ARG A 136 -20.22 8.51 -22.79
CA ARG A 136 -20.41 7.54 -23.89
C ARG A 136 -21.87 7.34 -24.31
N GLY A 137 -22.71 8.38 -24.22
CA GLY A 137 -24.12 8.30 -24.66
C GLY A 137 -25.07 7.47 -23.76
N GLN A 138 -24.66 7.13 -22.54
CA GLN A 138 -25.48 6.36 -21.61
C GLN A 138 -26.74 7.13 -21.17
N LYS A 139 -27.85 6.41 -20.93
CA LYS A 139 -29.12 6.98 -20.43
C LYS A 139 -28.93 7.57 -19.03
N THR A 140 -29.29 8.83 -18.82
CA THR A 140 -29.03 9.56 -17.57
C THR A 140 -30.24 9.73 -16.64
N LYS A 141 -31.39 9.17 -17.03
CA LYS A 141 -32.67 9.28 -16.30
C LYS A 141 -32.70 8.39 -15.06
N THR A 142 -32.35 7.11 -15.20
CA THR A 142 -32.44 6.09 -14.14
C THR A 142 -31.10 5.91 -13.41
N ASN A 143 -30.08 5.37 -14.10
CA ASN A 143 -28.85 4.87 -13.48
C ASN A 143 -27.61 5.68 -13.88
N ALA A 144 -27.49 6.91 -13.37
CA ALA A 144 -26.31 7.78 -13.62
C ALA A 144 -25.70 8.37 -12.35
N ARG A 145 -25.93 7.72 -11.20
CA ARG A 145 -25.58 8.27 -9.88
C ARG A 145 -24.09 8.21 -9.59
N THR A 146 -23.37 7.21 -10.10
CA THR A 146 -21.90 7.12 -9.98
C THR A 146 -21.19 8.34 -10.55
N CYS A 147 -21.68 8.91 -11.67
CA CYS A 147 -21.12 10.14 -12.23
C CYS A 147 -21.73 11.43 -11.67
N LYS A 148 -23.05 11.46 -11.41
CA LYS A 148 -23.74 12.67 -10.90
C LYS A 148 -23.44 12.98 -9.42
N GLY A 149 -22.96 11.99 -8.67
CA GLY A 149 -22.77 12.08 -7.23
C GLY A 149 -24.06 11.93 -6.41
N PRO A 150 -23.97 12.07 -5.08
CA PRO A 150 -25.10 11.92 -4.16
C PRO A 150 -26.20 12.97 -4.43
N LYS A 151 -27.43 12.69 -3.96
CA LYS A 151 -28.58 13.60 -4.16
C LYS A 151 -28.29 14.82 -3.28
N ARG A 152 -28.08 15.98 -3.90
CA ARG A 152 -28.05 17.24 -3.16
C ARG A 152 -29.49 17.49 -2.69
N THR A 153 -29.73 17.36 -1.39
CA THR A 153 -30.97 17.80 -0.77
C THR A 153 -31.01 19.32 -0.89
N VAL A 154 -31.99 19.84 -1.63
CA VAL A 154 -32.21 21.28 -1.68
C VAL A 154 -32.73 21.67 -0.30
N ALA A 155 -31.94 22.44 0.47
CA ALA A 155 -32.36 22.93 1.76
C ALA A 155 -33.70 23.67 1.57
N ASN A 156 -34.67 23.27 2.39
CA ASN A 156 -36.06 23.70 2.36
C ASN A 156 -36.14 25.25 2.28
N LYS A 157 -36.59 25.81 1.14
CA LYS A 157 -37.06 27.19 1.12
C LYS A 157 -38.41 27.17 1.84
N LYS A 158 -38.42 27.62 3.11
CA LYS A 158 -39.67 27.91 3.82
C LYS A 158 -40.42 28.99 3.04
N LYS A 159 -41.71 28.73 2.84
CA LYS A 159 -42.70 29.60 2.21
C LYS A 159 -43.03 30.76 3.14
#